data_AF-A0AAU9R7D0-F1
#
_entry.id   AF-A0AAU9R7D0-F1
#
_cell.length_a   1.000
_cell.length_b   1.000
_cell.length_c   1.000
_cell.angle_alpha   90.00
_cell.angle_beta   90.00
_cell.angle_gamma   90.00
#
_symmetry.space_group_name_H-M   'P 1'
#
loop_
_entity.id
_entity.type
_entity.pdbx_description
1 polymer ?
#
loop_
_entity_poly.entity_id
_entity_poly.type
_entity_poly.pdbx_seq_one_letter_code
_entity_poly.pdbx_strand_id
1 'polypeptide(L)'
;MFSKIEWKALVEGARSMGYSELPEDSPDATVLDSADESFLRKLHHALLELHLQEGALVCPETGRKFPVNKGIPNMLLHEDEV
;
A
#
# COMPACT_ATOMS: atom_id res chain seq x y z
N MET A 1 -8.49 6.72 -10.76
CA MET A 1 -7.92 5.85 -9.71
C MET A 1 -7.01 6.65 -8.80
N PHE A 2 -6.09 7.44 -9.37
CA PHE A 2 -5.14 8.25 -8.60
C PHE A 2 -5.75 9.13 -7.50
N SER A 3 -6.86 9.82 -7.77
CA SER A 3 -7.56 10.66 -6.77
C SER A 3 -8.14 9.91 -5.56
N LYS A 4 -8.15 8.57 -5.60
CA LYS A 4 -8.62 7.71 -4.49
C LYS A 4 -7.46 7.11 -3.68
N ILE A 5 -6.21 7.37 -4.08
CA ILE A 5 -5.03 6.82 -3.43
C ILE A 5 -4.65 7.73 -2.27
N GLU A 6 -4.55 7.15 -1.07
CA GLU A 6 -3.85 7.78 0.05
C GLU A 6 -2.35 7.56 -0.18
N TRP A 7 -1.65 8.61 -0.60
CA TRP A 7 -0.28 8.50 -1.12
C TRP A 7 0.71 8.05 -0.04
N LYS A 8 0.59 8.60 1.17
CA LYS A 8 1.51 8.32 2.26
C LYS A 8 1.43 6.85 2.68
N ALA A 9 0.22 6.32 2.83
CA ALA A 9 -0.04 4.92 3.17
C ALA A 9 0.50 3.97 2.09
N LEU A 10 0.40 4.32 0.81
CA LEU A 10 0.99 3.54 -0.28
C LEU A 10 2.52 3.48 -0.16
N VAL A 11 3.18 4.63 0.03
CA VAL A 11 4.64 4.72 0.15
C VAL A 11 5.13 3.95 1.37
N GLU A 12 4.49 4.11 2.53
CA GLU A 12 4.83 3.40 3.75
C GLU A 12 4.61 1.88 3.60
N GLY A 13 3.47 1.48 3.04
CA GLY A 13 3.17 0.08 2.74
C GLY A 13 4.20 -0.55 1.81
N ALA A 14 4.51 0.10 0.70
CA ALA A 14 5.51 -0.38 -0.26
C ALA A 14 6.91 -0.51 0.39
N ARG A 15 7.34 0.48 1.18
CA ARG A 15 8.62 0.44 1.90
C ARG A 15 8.69 -0.70 2.91
N SER A 16 7.60 -0.98 3.61
CA SER A 16 7.54 -2.12 4.54
C SER A 16 7.68 -3.48 3.84
N MET A 17 7.31 -3.55 2.55
CA MET A 17 7.53 -4.70 1.68
C MET A 17 8.88 -4.67 0.94
N GLY A 18 9.76 -3.71 1.24
CA GLY A 18 11.09 -3.58 0.64
C GLY A 18 11.13 -2.81 -0.69
N TYR A 19 10.06 -2.14 -1.09
CA TYR A 19 10.01 -1.31 -2.29
C TYR A 19 10.06 0.19 -1.96
N SER A 20 11.16 0.85 -2.34
CA SER A 20 11.44 2.25 -1.99
C SER A 20 11.56 3.19 -3.19
N GLU A 21 11.12 2.78 -4.38
CA GLU A 21 11.26 3.60 -5.60
C GLU A 21 10.20 4.70 -5.76
N LEU A 22 9.15 4.69 -4.93
CA LEU A 22 8.14 5.74 -4.93
C LEU A 22 8.68 7.01 -4.26
N PRO A 23 8.38 8.20 -4.83
CA PRO A 23 8.71 9.46 -4.18
C PRO A 23 7.95 9.64 -2.86
N GLU A 24 8.53 10.41 -1.95
CA GLU A 24 7.94 10.68 -0.63
C GLU A 24 6.67 11.53 -0.74
N ASP A 25 6.73 12.60 -1.52
CA ASP A 25 5.59 13.46 -1.80
C ASP A 25 4.77 12.95 -2.98
N SER A 26 3.47 13.22 -2.94
CA SER A 26 2.58 12.87 -4.05
C SER A 26 2.94 13.70 -5.27
N PRO A 27 3.12 13.07 -6.45
CA PRO A 27 3.37 13.81 -7.67
C PRO A 27 2.15 14.65 -8.06
N ASP A 28 2.41 15.82 -8.63
CA ASP A 28 1.35 16.69 -9.12
C ASP A 28 0.45 15.97 -10.13
N ALA A 29 -0.83 16.35 -10.16
CA ALA A 29 -1.81 15.74 -11.07
C ALA A 29 -1.38 15.84 -12.55
N THR A 30 -0.58 16.85 -12.90
CA THR A 30 0.01 17.06 -14.23
C THR A 30 1.00 15.97 -14.62
N VAL A 31 1.64 15.29 -13.65
CA VAL A 31 2.60 14.20 -13.88
C VAL A 31 1.90 12.94 -14.40
N LEU A 32 0.59 12.78 -14.13
CA LEU A 32 -0.20 11.69 -14.71
C LEU A 32 -0.57 11.97 -16.18
N ASP A 33 -0.74 13.23 -16.53
CA ASP A 33 -1.13 13.67 -17.88
C ASP A 33 0.10 13.84 -18.79
N SER A 34 1.24 14.23 -18.22
CA SER A 34 2.53 14.13 -18.89
C SER A 34 2.91 12.66 -18.93
N ALA A 35 3.14 12.09 -20.11
CA ALA A 35 3.48 10.68 -20.31
C ALA A 35 4.84 10.25 -19.74
N ASP A 36 5.11 10.54 -18.45
CA ASP A 36 6.24 9.97 -17.73
C ASP A 36 5.94 8.50 -17.43
N GLU A 37 6.11 7.68 -18.46
CA GLU A 37 5.95 6.23 -18.38
C GLU A 37 6.82 5.62 -17.28
N SER A 38 7.95 6.24 -16.94
CA SER A 38 8.85 5.72 -15.92
C SER A 38 8.21 5.77 -14.54
N PHE A 39 7.53 6.88 -14.22
CA PHE A 39 6.76 7.01 -12.99
C PHE A 39 5.56 6.06 -12.98
N LEU A 40 4.79 6.03 -14.07
CA LEU A 40 3.59 5.18 -14.17
C LEU A 40 3.93 3.68 -14.02
N ARG A 41 5.07 3.23 -14.54
CA ARG A 41 5.57 1.84 -14.35
C ARG A 41 5.88 1.53 -12.89
N LYS A 42 6.54 2.45 -12.18
CA LYS A 42 6.82 2.29 -10.73
C LYS A 42 5.54 2.26 -9.90
N LEU A 43 4.61 3.17 -10.21
CA LEU A 43 3.30 3.21 -9.55
C LEU A 43 2.50 1.93 -9.82
N HIS A 44 2.49 1.45 -11.06
CA HIS A 44 1.86 0.18 -11.43
C HIS A 44 2.45 -0.99 -10.66
N HIS A 45 3.78 -1.09 -10.61
CA HIS A 45 4.47 -2.13 -9.86
C HIS A 45 4.06 -2.12 -8.38
N ALA A 46 4.11 -0.95 -7.74
CA ALA A 46 3.75 -0.81 -6.34
C ALA A 46 2.30 -1.19 -6.02
N LEU A 47 1.36 -0.85 -6.90
CA LEU A 47 -0.07 -1.08 -6.68
C LEU A 47 -0.54 -2.49 -7.06
N LEU A 48 0.03 -3.06 -8.12
CA LEU A 48 -0.56 -4.22 -8.81
C LEU A 48 0.37 -5.42 -8.93
N GLU A 49 1.66 -5.25 -8.64
CA GLU A 49 2.65 -6.33 -8.76
C GLU A 49 3.22 -6.73 -7.39
N LEU A 50 3.21 -5.83 -6.39
CA LEU A 50 3.58 -6.14 -5.01
C LEU A 50 2.45 -6.84 -4.26
N HIS A 51 2.73 -8.05 -3.76
CA HIS A 51 1.76 -8.86 -3.02
C HIS A 51 2.36 -9.40 -1.72
N LEU A 52 1.74 -9.05 -0.59
CA LEU A 52 2.11 -9.60 0.72
C LEU A 52 1.64 -11.06 0.82
N GLN A 53 2.55 -12.02 0.74
CA GLN A 53 2.22 -13.45 0.84
C GLN A 53 2.02 -13.92 2.28
N GLU A 54 2.92 -13.52 3.17
CA GLU A 54 2.92 -13.90 4.59
C GLU A 54 3.28 -12.67 5.43
N GLY A 55 2.50 -12.37 6.47
CA GLY A 55 2.74 -11.20 7.32
C GLY A 55 1.54 -10.79 8.17
N ALA A 56 1.43 -9.51 8.49
CA ALA A 56 0.26 -8.97 9.18
C ALA A 56 0.06 -7.48 8.87
N LEU A 57 -1.21 -7.05 8.84
CA LEU A 57 -1.58 -5.64 8.93
C LEU A 57 -1.70 -5.27 10.41
N VAL A 58 -1.16 -4.14 10.82
CA VAL A 58 -1.16 -3.72 12.23
C VAL A 58 -1.96 -2.43 12.36
N CYS A 59 -2.98 -2.43 13.22
CA CYS A 59 -3.73 -1.22 13.53
C CYS A 59 -2.82 -0.24 14.30
N PRO A 60 -2.65 1.01 13.83
CA PRO A 60 -1.77 1.98 14.50
C PRO A 60 -2.34 2.46 15.86
N GLU A 61 -3.65 2.36 16.07
CA GLU A 61 -4.30 2.84 17.31
C GLU A 61 -4.28 1.78 18.42
N THR A 62 -4.58 0.53 18.09
CA THR A 62 -4.73 -0.56 19.07
C THR A 62 -3.56 -1.54 19.10
N GLY A 63 -2.68 -1.51 18.09
CA GLY A 63 -1.63 -2.51 17.90
C GLY A 63 -2.14 -3.89 17.48
N ARG A 64 -3.44 -4.05 17.23
CA ARG A 64 -4.04 -5.31 16.78
C ARG A 64 -3.43 -5.75 15.46
N LYS A 65 -3.00 -7.02 15.40
CA LYS A 65 -2.45 -7.65 14.20
C LYS A 65 -3.53 -8.45 13.48
N PHE A 66 -3.69 -8.21 12.19
CA PHE A 66 -4.52 -8.97 11.25
C PHE A 66 -3.59 -9.82 10.38
N PRO A 67 -3.50 -11.14 10.61
CA PRO A 67 -2.54 -11.98 9.90
C PRO A 67 -2.91 -12.12 8.42
N VAL A 68 -1.89 -12.17 7.58
CA VAL A 68 -1.98 -12.44 6.14
C VAL A 68 -1.26 -13.75 5.88
N ASN A 69 -2.01 -14.75 5.39
CA ASN A 69 -1.47 -16.08 5.06
C ASN A 69 -1.84 -16.41 3.61
N LYS A 70 -0.89 -16.88 2.81
CA LYS A 70 -1.09 -17.17 1.38
C LYS A 70 -1.72 -16.01 0.60
N GLY A 71 -1.36 -14.79 0.95
CA GLY A 71 -1.90 -13.58 0.32
C GLY A 71 -3.32 -13.18 0.75
N ILE A 72 -3.92 -13.87 1.72
CA ILE A 72 -5.29 -13.60 2.17
C ILE A 72 -5.25 -12.96 3.58
N PRO A 73 -5.67 -11.69 3.73
CA PRO A 73 -5.77 -11.05 5.04
C PRO A 73 -6.98 -11.58 5.82
N ASN A 74 -6.76 -11.93 7.09
CA ASN A 74 -7.83 -12.27 8.02
C ASN A 74 -8.22 -11.04 8.86
N MET A 75 -9.38 -10.47 8.55
CA MET A 75 -9.94 -9.28 9.21
C MET A 75 -11.08 -9.62 10.19
N LEU A 76 -11.24 -10.88 10.59
CA LEU A 76 -12.24 -11.27 11.58
C LEU A 76 -11.89 -10.71 12.96
N LEU A 77 -12.91 -10.13 13.61
CA LEU A 77 -12.84 -9.59 14.96
C LEU A 77 -13.50 -10.55 15.94
N HIS A 78 -13.01 -10.59 17.18
CA HIS A 78 -13.72 -11.24 18.28
C HIS A 78 -14.85 -10.34 18.82
N GLU A 79 -15.80 -10.91 19.57
CA GLU A 79 -16.97 -10.17 20.08
C GLU A 79 -16.58 -9.00 21.01
N ASP A 80 -15.45 -9.12 21.69
CA ASP A 80 -14.86 -8.11 22.56
C ASP A 80 -14.02 -7.05 21.80
N GLU A 81 -13.82 -7.21 20.48
CA GLU A 81 -13.05 -6.31 19.61
C GLU A 81 -13.92 -5.41 18.71
N VAL A 82 -15.26 -5.48 18.86
CA VAL A 82 -16.24 -4.69 18.08
C VAL A 82 -16.65 -3.41 18.80
#